data_AF-A0A3B1DTM8-F1
#
_entry.id   AF-A0A3B1DTM8-F1
#
_cell.length_a   1.000
_cell.length_b   1.000
_cell.length_c   1.000
_cell.angle_alpha   90.00
_cell.angle_beta   90.00
_cell.angle_gamma   90.00
#
_symmetry.space_group_name_H-M   'P 1'
#
loop_
_entity.id
_entity.type
_entity.pdbx_description
1 polymer ?
#
loop_
_entity_poly.entity_id
_entity_poly.type
_entity_poly.pdbx_seq_one_letter_code
_entity_poly.pdbx_strand_id
1 'polypeptide(L)' 'PVTMLRVAMGAVTRALETLKREGTVEPILAEMQSREELYRLVGYTPGKPWEYPV' A
#
# COMPACT_ATOMS: atom_id res chain seq x y z
N PRO A 1 22.42 1.88 -1.30
CA PRO A 1 21.67 1.34 -2.46
C PRO A 1 20.17 1.02 -2.19
N VAL A 2 19.76 0.60 -0.99
CA VAL A 2 18.39 0.07 -0.73
C VAL A 2 17.57 0.90 0.27
N THR A 3 17.76 2.22 0.31
CA THR A 3 17.12 3.06 1.34
C THR A 3 15.60 2.99 1.30
N MET A 4 14.96 3.11 0.13
CA MET A 4 13.50 3.04 0.02
C MET A 4 12.94 1.67 0.36
N LEU A 5 13.66 0.60 -0.01
CA LEU A 5 13.28 -0.76 0.39
C LEU A 5 13.27 -0.91 1.92
N ARG A 6 14.29 -0.38 2.62
CA ARG A 6 14.35 -0.43 4.09
C ARG A 6 13.19 0.33 4.75
N VAL A 7 12.80 1.48 4.19
CA VAL A 7 11.63 2.23 4.65
C VAL A 7 10.35 1.40 4.47
N ALA A 8 10.14 0.84 3.28
CA ALA A 8 8.97 0.02 2.98
C ALA A 8 8.88 -1.22 3.89
N MET A 9 9.98 -1.97 4.04
CA MET A 9 10.01 -3.17 4.89
C MET A 9 9.73 -2.83 6.37
N GLY A 10 10.26 -1.71 6.88
CA GLY A 10 9.95 -1.28 8.26
C GLY A 10 8.46 -1.00 8.49
N ALA A 11 7.78 -0.36 7.54
CA ALA A 11 6.33 -0.15 7.60
C ALA A 11 5.54 -1.47 7.54
N VAL A 12 5.94 -2.38 6.64
CA VAL A 12 5.32 -3.72 6.53
C VAL A 12 5.45 -4.51 7.83
N THR A 13 6.62 -4.54 8.46
CA THR A 13 6.82 -5.23 9.73
C THR A 13 5.89 -4.71 10.83
N ARG A 14 5.80 -3.38 11.01
CA ARG A 14 4.90 -2.77 12.01
C ARG A 14 3.42 -3.11 11.76
N ALA A 15 3.02 -3.12 10.50
CA ALA A 15 1.65 -3.49 10.12
C ALA A 15 1.34 -4.95 10.46
N LEU A 16 2.27 -5.87 10.17
CA LEU A 16 2.13 -7.29 10.50
C LEU A 16 2.13 -7.53 12.02
N GLU A 17 2.96 -6.81 12.77
CA GLU A 17 2.96 -6.89 14.24
C GLU A 17 1.64 -6.40 14.84
N THR A 18 1.09 -5.30 14.31
CA THR A 18 -0.22 -4.77 14.72
C THR A 18 -1.32 -5.77 14.41
N LEU A 19 -1.36 -6.30 13.18
CA LEU A 19 -2.33 -7.32 12.79
C LEU A 19 -2.24 -8.57 13.67
N LYS A 20 -1.03 -9.03 13.99
CA LYS A 20 -0.81 -10.20 14.86
C LYS A 20 -1.33 -9.96 16.28
N ARG A 21 -1.13 -8.75 16.82
CA ARG A 21 -1.48 -8.40 18.20
C ARG A 21 -2.96 -8.07 18.37
N GLU A 22 -3.52 -7.29 17.45
CA GLU A 22 -4.86 -6.72 17.56
C GLU A 22 -5.91 -7.50 16.74
N GLY A 23 -5.48 -8.38 15.83
CA GLY A 23 -6.38 -9.07 14.90
C GLY A 23 -6.94 -8.18 13.79
N THR A 24 -6.53 -6.91 13.73
CA THR A 24 -6.97 -5.92 12.75
C THR A 24 -5.84 -4.93 12.43
N VAL A 25 -5.96 -4.22 11.30
CA VAL A 25 -5.07 -3.12 10.89
C VAL A 25 -5.70 -1.74 11.10
N GLU A 26 -6.90 -1.66 11.68
CA GLU A 26 -7.60 -0.40 11.95
C GLU A 26 -6.74 0.70 12.61
N PRO A 27 -5.90 0.40 13.62
CA PRO A 27 -5.11 1.43 14.30
C PRO A 27 -4.09 2.16 13.41
N ILE A 28 -3.68 1.55 12.30
CA ILE A 28 -2.63 2.09 11.42
C ILE A 28 -3.16 2.55 10.06
N LEU A 29 -4.49 2.55 9.85
CA LEU A 29 -5.09 2.96 8.57
C LEU A 29 -4.70 4.38 8.16
N ALA A 30 -4.57 5.30 9.12
CA ALA A 30 -4.19 6.69 8.87
C ALA A 30 -2.74 6.85 8.37
N GLU A 31 -1.88 5.84 8.58
CA GLU A 31 -0.48 5.84 8.11
C GLU A 31 -0.34 5.22 6.71
N MET A 32 -1.39 4.57 6.20
CA MET A 32 -1.36 3.90 4.90
C MET A 32 -1.55 4.89 3.76
N GLN A 33 -0.87 4.63 2.64
CA GLN A 33 -1.27 5.21 1.36
C GLN A 33 -2.72 4.82 1.08
N SER A 34 -3.57 5.81 0.79
CA SER A 34 -4.96 5.58 0.43
C SER A 34 -5.07 4.86 -0.91
N ARG A 35 -6.20 4.18 -1.13
CA ARG A 35 -6.50 3.54 -2.42
C ARG A 35 -6.46 4.53 -3.58
N GLU A 36 -6.94 5.76 -3.36
CA GLU A 36 -6.96 6.80 -4.38
C GLU A 36 -5.55 7.24 -4.77
N GLU A 37 -4.67 7.46 -3.78
CA GLU A 37 -3.27 7.81 -4.03
C GLU A 37 -2.55 6.69 -4.78
N LEU A 38 -2.77 5.43 -4.40
CA LEU A 38 -2.20 4.28 -5.09
C LEU A 38 -2.70 4.20 -6.53
N TYR A 39 -4.00 4.34 -6.77
CA TYR A 39 -4.58 4.32 -8.11
C TYR A 39 -4.00 5.41 -9.00
N ARG A 40 -3.87 6.63 -8.46
CA ARG A 40 -3.25 7.75 -9.17
C ARG A 40 -1.78 7.47 -9.49
N LEU A 41 -1.03 6.90 -8.55
CA LEU A 41 0.39 6.58 -8.71
C LEU A 41 0.62 5.57 -9.84
N VAL A 42 -0.24 4.55 -9.96
CA VAL A 42 -0.08 3.48 -10.97
C VAL A 42 -0.88 3.72 -12.25
N GLY A 43 -1.55 4.87 -12.39
CA GLY A 43 -2.39 5.19 -13.55
C GLY A 43 -3.64 4.30 -13.67
N TYR A 44 -4.10 3.72 -12.57
CA TYR A 44 -5.29 2.85 -12.56
C TYR A 44 -6.57 3.67 -12.44
N THR A 45 -7.56 3.37 -13.31
CA THR A 45 -8.90 3.95 -13.25
C THR A 45 -9.92 2.82 -13.13
N PRO A 46 -10.66 2.73 -11.99
CA PRO A 46 -11.72 1.73 -11.83
C PRO A 46 -12.73 1.79 -12.99
N GLY A 47 -13.11 0.62 -13.51
CA GLY A 47 -14.08 0.53 -14.61
C GLY A 47 -13.52 0.86 -16.00
N LYS A 48 -12.27 1.32 -16.11
CA LYS A 48 -11.58 1.44 -17.39
C LYS A 48 -10.68 0.22 -17.59
N PRO A 49 -10.98 -0.68 -18.54
CA PRO A 49 -10.10 -1.79 -18.84
C PRO A 49 -8.75 -1.27 -19.34
N TRP A 50 -7.69 -2.00 -19.03
CA TRP A 50 -6.40 -1.77 -19.67
C TRP A 50 -6.43 -2.39 -21.07
N GLU A 51 -6.19 -1.57 -22.09
CA GLU A 51 -6.10 -2.03 -23.47
C GLU A 51 -4.64 -2.25 -23.84
N TYR A 52 -4.33 -3.40 -24.44
CA TYR A 52 -2.99 -3.70 -24.93
C TYR A 52 -2.62 -2.72 -26.06
N PRO A 53 -1.50 -2.00 -25.97
CA PRO A 53 -1.10 -1.09 -27.04
C PRO A 53 -0.69 -1.90 -28.27
N VAL A 54 -1.42 -1.71 -29.38
CA VAL A 54 -1.07 -2.24 -30.72
C VAL A 54 0.13 -1.50 -31.31
#